data_AF-A0A1F5EST1-F1
#
_entry.id   AF-A0A1F5EST1-F1
#
_cell.length_a   1.000
_cell.length_b   1.000
_cell.length_c   1.000
_cell.angle_alpha   90.00
_cell.angle_beta   90.00
_cell.angle_gamma   90.00
#
_symmetry.space_group_name_H-M   'P 1'
#
loop_
_entity.id
_entity.type
_entity.pdbx_description
1 polymer ?
#
loop_
_entity_poly.entity_id
_entity_poly.type
_entity_poly.pdbx_seq_one_letter_code
_entity_poly.pdbx_strand_id
1 'polypeptide(L)'
;MPYNRGDSSTTIPVALCQLSSSWDLSMTWNTQPSYSTCWGWYSAPTAGTWWGVSITSLYNNWQSGSSTNYGIMMAPQNNNNNFDDFRSSRYSESNYRPALLFDFTPTITLEMPLPGNHLWLVTTEPGGWDCMGDYDQYHDGTNYFSVDFSWRNQADAGAAVYDESTDDIPILAAGGGKVYQATYSSSNGYYVVIDHDGDGNINTGVSTRYLHLKYSPPVSSGNTVQQGDLIGYMGDTGLSDGVHLHFGIRYQDSGSSSISQLSKTLVDGILIKSYQTKCSEDEDGVPQNWVRYYRSSNTAY
;
A
#
# COMPACT_ATOMS: atom_id res chain seq x y z
N MET A 1 -21.41 -4.88 1.38
CA MET A 1 -21.88 -5.12 2.76
C MET A 1 -23.21 -4.40 2.93
N PRO A 2 -24.24 -4.99 3.55
CA PRO A 2 -25.60 -4.48 3.47
C PRO A 2 -25.75 -3.23 4.34
N TYR A 3 -26.42 -2.22 3.81
CA TYR A 3 -26.94 -1.09 4.56
C TYR A 3 -28.45 -1.13 4.40
N ASN A 4 -29.21 -0.93 5.47
CA ASN A 4 -30.65 -0.75 5.37
C ASN A 4 -30.89 0.59 4.66
N ARG A 5 -31.16 0.54 3.36
CA ARG A 5 -31.38 1.74 2.53
C ARG A 5 -32.59 2.56 2.99
N GLY A 6 -33.40 2.03 3.91
CA GLY A 6 -34.59 2.71 4.42
C GLY A 6 -35.73 2.77 3.40
N ASP A 7 -35.60 2.03 2.30
CA ASP A 7 -36.55 1.99 1.18
C ASP A 7 -37.34 0.68 1.09
N SER A 8 -37.27 -0.16 2.13
CA SER A 8 -37.89 -1.50 2.20
C SER A 8 -37.25 -2.57 1.30
N SER A 9 -36.06 -2.33 0.73
CA SER A 9 -35.30 -3.35 0.04
C SER A 9 -34.85 -4.49 0.97
N THR A 10 -34.89 -5.73 0.47
CA THR A 10 -34.46 -6.93 1.20
C THR A 10 -33.05 -7.34 0.78
N THR A 11 -32.21 -7.73 1.73
CA THR A 11 -30.88 -8.28 1.42
C THR A 11 -31.00 -9.62 0.71
N ILE A 12 -30.15 -9.86 -0.29
CA ILE A 12 -30.03 -11.15 -0.97
C ILE A 12 -28.62 -11.73 -0.82
N PRO A 13 -28.46 -13.07 -0.79
CA PRO A 13 -27.13 -13.68 -0.80
C PRO A 13 -26.37 -13.36 -2.10
N VAL A 14 -25.05 -13.25 -1.98
CA VAL A 14 -24.12 -12.95 -3.07
C VAL A 14 -23.09 -14.08 -3.17
N ALA A 15 -22.71 -14.40 -4.40
CA ALA A 15 -21.58 -15.28 -4.71
C ALA A 15 -20.45 -14.47 -5.35
N LEU A 16 -19.22 -14.98 -5.23
CA LEU A 16 -18.14 -14.61 -6.15
C LEU A 16 -18.17 -15.60 -7.32
N CYS A 17 -18.20 -15.11 -8.55
CA CYS A 17 -18.28 -15.94 -9.75
C CYS A 17 -17.13 -15.66 -10.71
N GLN A 18 -16.60 -16.73 -11.32
CA GLN A 18 -15.62 -16.67 -12.39
C GLN A 18 -16.27 -16.15 -13.66
N LEU A 19 -15.66 -15.14 -14.27
CA LEU A 19 -16.09 -14.67 -15.58
C LEU A 19 -15.64 -15.63 -16.69
N SER A 20 -16.50 -15.84 -17.67
CA SER A 20 -16.24 -16.68 -18.85
C SER A 20 -16.06 -15.88 -20.14
N SER A 21 -16.11 -14.55 -20.06
CA SER A 21 -15.89 -13.64 -21.18
C SER A 21 -15.28 -12.33 -20.70
N SER A 22 -14.60 -11.61 -21.60
CA SER A 22 -14.02 -10.29 -21.31
C SER A 22 -15.07 -9.26 -20.90
N TRP A 23 -14.62 -8.27 -20.13
CA TRP A 23 -15.37 -7.04 -19.88
C TRP A 23 -15.38 -6.16 -21.14
N ASP A 24 -16.55 -5.63 -21.48
CA ASP A 24 -16.72 -4.60 -22.50
C ASP A 24 -16.84 -3.23 -21.80
N LEU A 25 -16.01 -2.25 -22.21
CA LEU A 25 -16.03 -0.89 -21.64
C LEU A 25 -17.32 -0.11 -21.98
N SER A 26 -18.13 -0.58 -22.93
CA SER A 26 -19.46 -0.05 -23.27
C SER A 26 -20.60 -0.64 -22.43
N MET A 27 -20.28 -1.26 -21.29
CA MET A 27 -21.20 -2.06 -20.48
C MET A 27 -22.55 -1.38 -20.21
N THR A 28 -23.60 -2.09 -20.56
CA THR A 28 -25.00 -1.81 -20.19
C THR A 28 -25.53 -2.98 -19.37
N TRP A 29 -26.74 -2.85 -18.83
CA TRP A 29 -27.44 -3.97 -18.18
C TRP A 29 -27.49 -5.23 -19.05
N ASN A 30 -27.63 -5.09 -20.38
CA ASN A 30 -27.80 -6.21 -21.31
C ASN A 30 -26.47 -6.78 -21.83
N THR A 31 -25.34 -6.14 -21.54
CA THR A 31 -24.02 -6.51 -22.06
C THR A 31 -23.04 -6.87 -20.95
N GLN A 32 -23.56 -7.26 -19.79
CA GLN A 32 -22.73 -7.78 -18.70
C GLN A 32 -22.01 -9.06 -19.14
N PRO A 33 -20.76 -9.28 -18.70
CA PRO A 33 -20.01 -10.48 -19.05
C PRO A 33 -20.68 -11.72 -18.44
N SER A 34 -20.66 -12.82 -19.19
CA SER A 34 -21.13 -14.11 -18.69
C SER A 34 -20.21 -14.62 -17.60
N TYR A 35 -20.78 -15.33 -16.62
CA TYR A 35 -20.04 -16.02 -15.58
C TYR A 35 -20.38 -17.52 -15.55
N SER A 36 -19.48 -18.30 -14.98
CA SER A 36 -19.59 -19.76 -14.89
C SER A 36 -19.64 -20.22 -13.43
N THR A 37 -18.50 -20.65 -12.88
CA THR A 37 -18.39 -21.18 -11.53
C THR A 37 -18.62 -20.07 -10.51
N CYS A 38 -19.62 -20.26 -9.64
CA CYS A 38 -19.86 -19.40 -8.49
C CYS A 38 -19.49 -20.14 -7.20
N TRP A 39 -18.74 -19.48 -6.32
CA TRP A 39 -18.33 -20.04 -5.05
C TRP A 39 -19.25 -19.56 -3.92
N GLY A 40 -20.05 -20.50 -3.43
CA GLY A 40 -20.96 -20.28 -2.30
C GLY A 40 -22.09 -19.28 -2.60
N TRP A 41 -23.01 -19.15 -1.66
CA TRP A 41 -24.03 -18.11 -1.64
C TRP A 41 -24.08 -17.54 -0.24
N TYR A 42 -23.45 -16.39 -0.04
CA TYR A 42 -23.23 -15.83 1.27
C TYR A 42 -24.25 -14.75 1.54
N SER A 43 -24.95 -14.89 2.67
CA SER A 43 -25.72 -13.78 3.20
C SER A 43 -24.78 -12.61 3.46
N ALA A 44 -25.32 -11.41 3.35
CA ALA A 44 -24.59 -10.19 3.60
C ALA A 44 -24.04 -10.21 5.06
N PRO A 45 -22.74 -9.94 5.29
CA PRO A 45 -22.16 -10.10 6.62
C PRO A 45 -22.68 -9.01 7.57
N THR A 46 -22.75 -9.31 8.86
CA THR A 46 -23.00 -8.29 9.89
C THR A 46 -21.85 -7.28 9.91
N ALA A 47 -22.13 -6.03 10.27
CA ALA A 47 -21.08 -5.02 10.37
C ALA A 47 -19.91 -5.50 11.25
N GLY A 48 -18.68 -5.38 10.75
CA GLY A 48 -17.48 -5.85 11.44
C GLY A 48 -17.16 -7.34 11.27
N THR A 49 -17.97 -8.12 10.54
CA THR A 49 -17.64 -9.51 10.19
C THR A 49 -17.33 -9.67 8.71
N TRP A 50 -16.56 -10.70 8.38
CA TRP A 50 -16.13 -11.01 7.03
C TRP A 50 -16.48 -12.44 6.69
N TRP A 51 -16.91 -12.66 5.45
CA TRP A 51 -16.82 -13.97 4.80
C TRP A 51 -15.84 -13.86 3.64
N GLY A 52 -15.19 -14.97 3.32
CA GLY A 52 -14.18 -15.04 2.28
C GLY A 52 -14.36 -16.29 1.43
N VAL A 53 -13.91 -16.20 0.19
CA VAL A 53 -13.83 -17.32 -0.75
C VAL A 53 -12.37 -17.51 -1.13
N SER A 54 -11.88 -18.75 -1.08
CA SER A 54 -10.60 -19.08 -1.69
C SER A 54 -10.76 -19.20 -3.20
N ILE A 55 -10.02 -18.38 -3.94
CA ILE A 55 -9.86 -18.50 -5.39
C ILE A 55 -8.50 -19.10 -5.76
N THR A 56 -7.80 -19.75 -4.83
CA THR A 56 -6.41 -20.20 -5.00
C THR A 56 -6.22 -21.07 -6.24
N SER A 57 -7.11 -22.05 -6.46
CA SER A 57 -7.05 -22.91 -7.64
C SER A 57 -7.27 -22.14 -8.95
N LEU A 58 -8.21 -21.19 -8.96
CA LEU A 58 -8.47 -20.33 -10.11
C LEU A 58 -7.24 -19.47 -10.44
N TYR A 59 -6.68 -18.81 -9.42
CA TYR A 59 -5.48 -17.99 -9.55
C TYR A 59 -4.30 -18.80 -10.09
N ASN A 60 -4.07 -20.01 -9.57
CA ASN A 60 -3.00 -20.88 -10.05
C ASN A 60 -3.20 -21.27 -11.52
N ASN A 61 -4.44 -21.51 -11.96
CA ASN A 61 -4.74 -21.77 -13.36
C ASN A 61 -4.52 -20.53 -14.26
N TRP A 62 -4.76 -19.32 -13.76
CA TRP A 62 -4.40 -18.09 -14.47
C TRP A 62 -2.89 -17.93 -14.59
N GLN A 63 -2.16 -18.17 -13.50
CA GLN A 63 -0.69 -18.07 -13.47
C GLN A 63 -0.01 -19.10 -14.38
N SER A 64 -0.54 -20.33 -14.44
CA SER A 64 0.00 -21.38 -15.31
C SER A 64 -0.41 -21.24 -16.77
N GLY A 65 -1.34 -20.33 -17.09
CA GLY A 65 -1.97 -20.22 -18.40
C GLY A 65 -2.95 -21.36 -18.72
N SER A 66 -3.29 -22.21 -17.75
CA SER A 66 -4.29 -23.28 -17.90
C SER A 66 -5.72 -22.75 -18.06
N SER A 67 -5.96 -21.49 -17.72
CA SER A 67 -7.22 -20.79 -18.01
C SER A 67 -6.97 -19.30 -18.27
N THR A 68 -7.77 -18.71 -19.17
CA THR A 68 -7.74 -17.26 -19.42
C THR A 68 -8.27 -16.51 -18.20
N ASN A 69 -7.59 -15.43 -17.83
CA ASN A 69 -8.05 -14.53 -16.77
C ASN A 69 -9.05 -13.50 -17.32
N TYR A 70 -10.35 -13.83 -17.22
CA TYR A 70 -11.43 -12.87 -17.47
C TYR A 70 -11.86 -12.10 -16.20
N GLY A 71 -11.31 -12.46 -15.04
CA GLY A 71 -11.63 -11.88 -13.75
C GLY A 71 -12.74 -12.60 -12.99
N ILE A 72 -13.21 -11.93 -11.95
CA ILE A 72 -14.28 -12.37 -11.05
C ILE A 72 -15.31 -11.25 -10.93
N MET A 73 -16.56 -11.63 -10.68
CA MET A 73 -17.63 -10.69 -10.35
C MET A 73 -18.36 -11.15 -9.09
N MET A 74 -18.98 -10.20 -8.39
CA MET A 74 -19.99 -10.53 -7.40
C MET A 74 -21.34 -10.67 -8.13
N ALA A 75 -22.03 -11.79 -7.93
CA ALA A 75 -23.33 -12.05 -8.53
C ALA A 75 -24.38 -12.29 -7.44
N PRO A 76 -25.59 -11.72 -7.55
CA PRO A 76 -26.68 -12.00 -6.63
C PRO A 76 -27.27 -13.40 -6.87
N GLN A 77 -27.81 -14.01 -5.81
CA GLN A 77 -28.46 -15.33 -5.90
C GLN A 77 -29.68 -15.31 -6.82
N ASN A 78 -30.42 -14.21 -6.80
CA ASN A 78 -31.61 -14.04 -7.63
C ASN A 78 -31.49 -12.71 -8.38
N ASN A 79 -31.70 -12.77 -9.70
CA ASN A 79 -31.90 -11.57 -10.49
C ASN A 79 -33.36 -11.13 -10.35
N ASN A 80 -33.67 -10.46 -9.23
CA ASN A 80 -35.03 -10.04 -8.87
C ASN A 80 -35.32 -8.57 -9.24
N ASN A 81 -34.49 -7.97 -10.09
CA ASN A 81 -34.62 -6.58 -10.55
C ASN A 81 -34.50 -5.55 -9.40
N ASN A 82 -33.91 -5.91 -8.27
CA ASN A 82 -33.54 -4.99 -7.19
C ASN A 82 -32.11 -4.44 -7.40
N PHE A 83 -31.84 -3.28 -6.82
CA PHE A 83 -30.48 -2.72 -6.79
C PHE A 83 -29.63 -3.40 -5.72
N ASP A 84 -28.46 -3.91 -6.11
CA ASP A 84 -27.43 -4.41 -5.20
C ASP A 84 -26.29 -3.37 -5.08
N ASP A 85 -25.93 -3.01 -3.86
CA ASP A 85 -24.87 -2.03 -3.57
C ASP A 85 -23.59 -2.72 -3.10
N PHE A 86 -22.50 -2.47 -3.83
CA PHE A 86 -21.17 -2.99 -3.54
C PHE A 86 -20.22 -1.86 -3.16
N ARG A 87 -19.43 -2.09 -2.13
CA ARG A 87 -18.37 -1.17 -1.73
C ARG A 87 -17.13 -1.49 -2.56
N SER A 88 -16.52 -0.47 -3.15
CA SER A 88 -15.25 -0.62 -3.87
C SER A 88 -14.07 -0.51 -2.90
N SER A 89 -12.87 -0.86 -3.37
CA SER A 89 -11.62 -0.61 -2.65
C SER A 89 -11.37 0.89 -2.37
N ARG A 90 -12.14 1.80 -3.00
CA ARG A 90 -12.06 3.26 -2.84
C ARG A 90 -13.06 3.85 -1.85
N TYR A 91 -13.94 3.05 -1.24
CA TYR A 91 -14.97 3.52 -0.30
C TYR A 91 -14.35 4.26 0.90
N SER A 92 -15.01 5.29 1.43
CA SER A 92 -14.42 6.15 2.47
C SER A 92 -14.07 5.38 3.73
N GLU A 93 -14.97 4.54 4.22
CA GLU A 93 -14.81 3.79 5.46
C GLU A 93 -14.06 2.45 5.24
N SER A 94 -12.90 2.30 5.88
CA SER A 94 -11.96 1.20 5.63
C SER A 94 -12.51 -0.18 6.01
N ASN A 95 -13.31 -0.27 7.06
CA ASN A 95 -14.00 -1.47 7.52
C ASN A 95 -15.03 -2.04 6.52
N TYR A 96 -15.38 -1.30 5.47
CA TYR A 96 -16.31 -1.74 4.43
C TYR A 96 -15.66 -2.06 3.08
N ARG A 97 -14.35 -1.82 2.91
CA ARG A 97 -13.65 -2.02 1.63
C ARG A 97 -13.38 -3.51 1.37
N PRO A 98 -13.73 -4.09 0.21
CA PRO A 98 -13.36 -5.46 -0.10
C PRO A 98 -11.83 -5.63 -0.06
N ALA A 99 -11.37 -6.77 0.44
CA ALA A 99 -9.96 -7.11 0.54
C ALA A 99 -9.65 -8.39 -0.24
N LEU A 100 -8.53 -8.40 -0.95
CA LEU A 100 -7.95 -9.61 -1.52
C LEU A 100 -6.85 -10.09 -0.58
N LEU A 101 -7.10 -11.20 0.11
CA LEU A 101 -6.12 -11.82 0.99
C LEU A 101 -5.26 -12.79 0.18
N PHE A 102 -3.95 -12.59 0.23
CA PHE A 102 -2.98 -13.54 -0.29
C PHE A 102 -2.36 -14.30 0.88
N ASP A 103 -2.37 -15.64 0.79
CA ASP A 103 -1.57 -16.47 1.69
C ASP A 103 -0.23 -16.75 1.02
N PHE A 104 0.84 -16.20 1.58
CA PHE A 104 2.20 -16.33 1.09
C PHE A 104 3.18 -16.13 2.25
N THR A 105 4.39 -16.70 2.13
CA THR A 105 5.48 -16.36 3.03
C THR A 105 6.06 -15.00 2.60
N PRO A 106 5.94 -13.93 3.41
CA PRO A 106 6.57 -12.66 3.08
C PRO A 106 8.08 -12.80 3.07
N THR A 107 8.76 -12.04 2.21
CA THR A 107 10.23 -12.01 2.22
C THR A 107 10.75 -11.45 3.53
N ILE A 108 10.13 -10.35 3.98
CA ILE A 108 10.31 -9.75 5.28
C ILE A 108 9.01 -9.01 5.62
N THR A 109 8.72 -8.88 6.91
CA THR A 109 7.67 -7.97 7.40
C THR A 109 8.35 -6.80 8.06
N LEU A 110 8.00 -5.60 7.61
CA LEU A 110 8.47 -4.33 8.13
C LEU A 110 7.27 -3.56 8.68
N GLU A 111 7.55 -2.56 9.49
CA GLU A 111 6.58 -1.53 9.88
C GLU A 111 6.85 -0.25 9.10
N MET A 112 5.85 0.63 8.97
CA MET A 112 6.05 1.92 8.31
C MET A 112 7.18 2.69 9.03
N PRO A 113 8.09 3.37 8.32
CA PRO A 113 9.25 4.04 8.93
C PRO A 113 8.91 5.35 9.65
N LEU A 114 7.67 5.49 10.12
CA LEU A 114 7.11 6.72 10.68
C LEU A 114 6.34 6.41 11.97
N PRO A 115 6.19 7.37 12.89
CA PRO A 115 5.49 7.15 14.15
C PRO A 115 4.09 6.56 14.00
N GLY A 116 3.80 5.55 14.81
CA GLY A 116 2.48 4.98 15.01
C GLY A 116 1.50 5.98 15.62
N ASN A 117 0.22 5.58 15.70
CA ASN A 117 -0.90 6.47 16.07
C ASN A 117 -1.02 7.69 15.14
N HIS A 118 -0.56 7.56 13.89
CA HIS A 118 -0.76 8.55 12.86
C HIS A 118 -1.17 7.88 11.57
N LEU A 119 -1.90 8.63 10.75
CA LEU A 119 -2.12 8.33 9.35
C LEU A 119 -1.17 9.21 8.54
N TRP A 120 -0.40 8.59 7.65
CA TRP A 120 0.62 9.25 6.83
C TRP A 120 0.20 9.31 5.37
N LEU A 121 0.27 10.49 4.78
CA LEU A 121 -0.10 10.70 3.38
C LEU A 121 0.98 10.14 2.45
N VAL A 122 0.55 9.37 1.45
CA VAL A 122 1.42 8.92 0.36
C VAL A 122 1.27 9.87 -0.83
N THR A 123 2.38 10.42 -1.31
CA THR A 123 2.43 11.34 -2.46
C THR A 123 2.98 10.71 -3.72
N THR A 124 3.84 9.71 -3.59
CA THR A 124 4.42 8.96 -4.73
C THR A 124 4.32 7.47 -4.45
N GLU A 125 3.74 6.70 -5.37
CA GLU A 125 3.60 5.26 -5.22
C GLU A 125 4.74 4.47 -5.89
N PRO A 126 4.89 3.17 -5.61
CA PRO A 126 5.90 2.33 -6.27
C PRO A 126 5.78 2.40 -7.80
N GLY A 127 6.89 2.67 -8.48
CA GLY A 127 6.93 2.93 -9.91
C GLY A 127 6.80 4.42 -10.29
N GLY A 128 6.68 5.31 -9.31
CA GLY A 128 6.89 6.76 -9.46
C GLY A 128 5.69 7.56 -9.91
N TRP A 129 4.52 6.94 -10.08
CA TRP A 129 3.32 7.67 -10.43
C TRP A 129 2.59 8.20 -9.19
N ASP A 130 1.78 9.22 -9.41
CA ASP A 130 0.79 9.64 -8.44
C ASP A 130 -0.60 9.82 -9.06
N CYS A 131 -1.55 10.24 -8.23
CA CYS A 131 -2.94 10.44 -8.64
C CYS A 131 -3.20 11.76 -9.35
N MET A 132 -2.21 12.67 -9.39
CA MET A 132 -2.24 13.89 -10.20
C MET A 132 -1.83 13.60 -11.65
N GLY A 133 -1.20 12.45 -11.88
CA GLY A 133 -0.64 12.08 -13.17
C GLY A 133 0.82 12.54 -13.34
N ASP A 134 1.47 12.92 -12.24
CA ASP A 134 2.90 13.22 -12.24
C ASP A 134 3.71 11.93 -12.16
N TYR A 135 4.90 11.96 -12.75
CA TYR A 135 5.83 10.83 -12.78
C TYR A 135 7.21 11.25 -12.26
N ASP A 136 7.66 10.54 -11.23
CA ASP A 136 8.99 10.64 -10.66
C ASP A 136 9.88 9.48 -11.12
N GLN A 137 10.85 9.80 -11.99
CA GLN A 137 11.85 8.84 -12.47
C GLN A 137 12.76 8.27 -11.37
N TYR A 138 12.88 8.94 -10.21
CA TYR A 138 13.67 8.47 -9.08
C TYR A 138 12.98 7.34 -8.31
N HIS A 139 11.73 7.01 -8.64
CA HIS A 139 10.93 5.90 -8.10
C HIS A 139 10.70 4.77 -9.11
N ASP A 140 11.48 4.71 -10.18
CA ASP A 140 11.41 3.65 -11.20
C ASP A 140 12.77 2.92 -11.32
N GLY A 141 12.87 1.95 -12.23
CA GLY A 141 14.07 1.17 -12.46
C GLY A 141 14.51 0.48 -11.17
N THR A 142 15.72 0.76 -10.71
CA THR A 142 16.26 0.17 -9.47
C THR A 142 15.71 0.79 -8.18
N ASN A 143 14.78 1.75 -8.26
CA ASN A 143 14.04 2.34 -7.14
C ASN A 143 12.53 2.06 -7.21
N TYR A 144 12.09 1.11 -8.05
CA TYR A 144 10.65 0.85 -8.25
C TYR A 144 9.88 0.64 -6.93
N PHE A 145 10.48 -0.03 -5.94
CA PHE A 145 9.88 -0.24 -4.61
C PHE A 145 10.18 0.89 -3.60
N SER A 146 10.22 2.13 -4.08
CA SER A 146 10.26 3.34 -3.25
C SER A 146 8.89 4.02 -3.15
N VAL A 147 8.60 4.59 -1.99
CA VAL A 147 7.35 5.32 -1.67
C VAL A 147 7.72 6.63 -1.01
N ASP A 148 7.04 7.71 -1.40
CA ASP A 148 7.15 8.97 -0.68
C ASP A 148 6.02 9.14 0.32
N PHE A 149 6.41 9.37 1.56
CA PHE A 149 5.51 9.81 2.62
C PHE A 149 5.70 11.31 2.85
N SER A 150 4.62 12.06 2.69
CA SER A 150 4.61 13.49 2.97
C SER A 150 4.61 13.73 4.49
N TRP A 151 5.15 14.89 4.91
CA TRP A 151 4.99 15.39 6.26
C TRP A 151 3.53 15.49 6.71
N ARG A 152 2.61 15.69 5.76
CA ARG A 152 1.17 15.81 5.99
C ARG A 152 0.64 14.54 6.64
N ASN A 153 0.35 14.61 7.93
CA ASN A 153 -0.19 13.52 8.71
C ASN A 153 -1.53 13.88 9.36
N GLN A 154 -2.28 12.86 9.75
CA GLN A 154 -3.50 13.00 10.54
C GLN A 154 -3.35 12.26 11.85
N ALA A 155 -3.96 12.81 12.90
CA ALA A 155 -4.06 12.16 14.19
C ALA A 155 -4.81 10.83 14.05
N ASP A 156 -4.27 9.79 14.67
CA ASP A 156 -4.95 8.53 14.91
C ASP A 156 -4.80 8.17 16.40
N ALA A 157 -5.79 7.49 16.97
CA ALA A 157 -5.79 7.10 18.38
C ALA A 157 -5.41 8.21 19.40
N GLY A 158 -5.65 9.49 19.07
CA GLY A 158 -5.42 10.64 19.96
C GLY A 158 -4.02 11.29 19.89
N ALA A 159 -3.18 10.95 18.91
CA ALA A 159 -1.90 11.62 18.72
C ALA A 159 -2.05 13.08 18.25
N ALA A 160 -1.01 13.90 18.48
CA ALA A 160 -0.93 15.25 17.92
C ALA A 160 -0.45 15.20 16.46
N VAL A 161 -1.02 16.04 15.60
CA VAL A 161 -0.54 16.19 14.21
C VAL A 161 0.83 16.89 14.23
N TYR A 162 1.73 16.48 13.33
CA TYR A 162 3.03 17.13 13.20
C TYR A 162 2.92 18.32 12.24
N ASP A 163 3.70 19.36 12.49
CA ASP A 163 3.88 20.51 11.61
C ASP A 163 5.32 20.54 11.09
N GLU A 164 5.50 20.53 9.76
CA GLU A 164 6.84 20.50 9.13
C GLU A 164 7.73 21.68 9.54
N SER A 165 7.13 22.82 9.91
CA SER A 165 7.85 24.06 10.20
C SER A 165 8.34 24.15 11.63
N THR A 166 7.64 23.50 12.57
CA THR A 166 7.96 23.57 14.01
C THR A 166 8.46 22.28 14.59
N ASP A 167 8.14 21.13 13.98
CA ASP A 167 8.41 19.83 14.56
C ASP A 167 9.57 19.11 13.89
N ASP A 168 10.18 18.22 14.67
CA ASP A 168 11.09 17.20 14.18
C ASP A 168 10.29 15.91 14.02
N ILE A 169 9.82 15.65 12.81
CA ILE A 169 9.03 14.46 12.47
C ILE A 169 9.96 13.23 12.51
N PRO A 170 9.79 12.29 13.46
CA PRO A 170 10.70 11.16 13.60
C PRO A 170 10.65 10.22 12.39
N ILE A 171 11.80 9.68 12.02
CA ILE A 171 11.93 8.55 11.09
C ILE A 171 12.50 7.39 11.88
N LEU A 172 11.78 6.27 11.85
CA LEU A 172 12.06 5.07 12.62
C LEU A 172 12.56 3.97 11.70
N ALA A 173 13.40 3.09 12.22
CA ALA A 173 13.78 1.88 11.51
C ALA A 173 12.53 1.02 11.23
N ALA A 174 12.29 0.72 9.95
CA ALA A 174 11.16 -0.11 9.51
C ALA A 174 11.30 -1.58 9.97
N GLY A 175 12.52 -2.01 10.30
CA GLY A 175 12.83 -3.34 10.79
C GLY A 175 14.23 -3.36 11.39
N GLY A 176 14.49 -4.36 12.24
CA GLY A 176 15.82 -4.54 12.82
C GLY A 176 16.86 -4.91 11.77
N GLY A 177 18.13 -4.57 12.04
CA GLY A 177 19.22 -4.82 11.11
C GLY A 177 20.50 -4.10 11.49
N LYS A 178 21.44 -4.08 10.55
CA LYS A 178 22.71 -3.37 10.67
C LYS A 178 22.69 -2.14 9.76
N VAL A 179 23.02 -0.98 10.32
CA VAL A 179 23.18 0.26 9.55
C VAL A 179 24.36 0.07 8.60
N TYR A 180 24.08 0.00 7.31
CA TYR A 180 25.10 -0.10 6.26
C TYR A 180 25.72 1.27 5.99
N GLN A 181 24.89 2.30 5.82
CA GLN A 181 25.30 3.69 5.60
C GLN A 181 24.43 4.64 6.41
N ALA A 182 25.06 5.70 6.92
CA ALA A 182 24.41 6.85 7.56
C ALA A 182 25.29 8.07 7.25
N THR A 183 24.94 8.82 6.22
CA THR A 183 25.82 9.88 5.68
C THR A 183 25.03 10.88 4.83
N TYR A 184 25.73 11.84 4.21
CA TYR A 184 25.18 12.81 3.27
C TYR A 184 25.62 12.51 1.84
N SER A 185 24.73 12.70 0.86
CA SER A 185 25.08 12.86 -0.55
C SER A 185 24.27 13.98 -1.20
N SER A 186 24.75 14.52 -2.32
CA SER A 186 24.04 15.61 -3.01
C SER A 186 22.67 15.18 -3.55
N SER A 187 22.51 13.91 -3.92
CA SER A 187 21.23 13.39 -4.41
C SER A 187 20.29 13.02 -3.27
N ASN A 188 20.79 12.29 -2.27
CA ASN A 188 19.93 11.67 -1.26
C ASN A 188 19.71 12.57 -0.03
N GLY A 189 20.45 13.68 0.06
CA GLY A 189 20.52 14.46 1.28
C GLY A 189 21.23 13.67 2.38
N TYR A 190 20.84 13.92 3.62
CA TYR A 190 21.16 13.00 4.71
C TYR A 190 20.30 11.75 4.57
N TYR A 191 20.91 10.58 4.69
CA TYR A 191 20.20 9.32 4.50
C TYR A 191 20.77 8.20 5.36
N VAL A 192 19.93 7.20 5.59
CA VAL A 192 20.28 5.94 6.27
C VAL A 192 19.96 4.77 5.33
N VAL A 193 20.80 3.75 5.37
CA VAL A 193 20.55 2.43 4.74
C VAL A 193 20.70 1.36 5.81
N ILE A 194 19.67 0.54 5.99
CA ILE A 194 19.68 -0.59 6.93
C ILE A 194 19.70 -1.88 6.13
N ASP A 195 20.66 -2.72 6.41
CA ASP A 195 20.75 -4.10 5.95
C ASP A 195 20.05 -5.03 6.95
N HIS A 196 19.03 -5.76 6.49
CA HIS A 196 18.16 -6.55 7.37
C HIS A 196 18.61 -7.99 7.56
N ASP A 197 19.56 -8.51 6.77
CA ASP A 197 20.18 -9.80 7.07
C ASP A 197 21.37 -9.67 8.05
N GLY A 198 21.87 -8.43 8.21
CA GLY A 198 22.83 -8.05 9.25
C GLY A 198 24.27 -8.46 8.96
N ASP A 199 24.57 -8.98 7.76
CA ASP A 199 25.91 -9.40 7.38
C ASP A 199 26.81 -8.19 7.01
N GLY A 200 26.21 -7.01 6.80
CA GLY A 200 26.90 -5.78 6.43
C GLY A 200 27.15 -5.65 4.93
N ASN A 201 26.45 -6.41 4.09
CA ASN A 201 26.56 -6.44 2.64
C ASN A 201 25.16 -6.37 2.01
N ILE A 202 24.75 -5.18 1.59
CA ILE A 202 23.44 -4.97 0.92
C ILE A 202 23.23 -5.75 -0.39
N ASN A 203 24.24 -6.48 -0.89
CA ASN A 203 24.16 -7.32 -2.09
C ASN A 203 23.69 -8.76 -1.81
N THR A 204 23.36 -9.14 -0.57
CA THR A 204 22.96 -10.51 -0.19
C THR A 204 21.49 -10.64 0.15
N GLY A 205 20.90 -9.62 0.79
CA GLY A 205 19.51 -9.66 1.27
C GLY A 205 18.70 -8.38 1.05
N VAL A 206 17.70 -8.21 1.92
CA VAL A 206 16.82 -7.03 1.90
C VAL A 206 17.49 -5.86 2.62
N SER A 207 17.40 -4.69 2.03
CA SER A 207 17.77 -3.43 2.69
C SER A 207 16.68 -2.39 2.53
N THR A 208 16.64 -1.46 3.48
CA THR A 208 15.78 -0.27 3.42
C THR A 208 16.62 1.00 3.34
N ARG A 209 16.09 2.02 2.65
CA ARG A 209 16.71 3.33 2.48
C ARG A 209 15.75 4.43 2.95
N TYR A 210 16.30 5.41 3.66
CA TYR A 210 15.57 6.53 4.24
C TYR A 210 16.30 7.81 3.84
N LEU A 211 15.77 8.57 2.90
CA LEU A 211 16.46 9.73 2.30
C LEU A 211 15.84 11.05 2.78
N HIS A 212 16.48 12.14 2.37
CA HIS A 212 16.04 13.53 2.59
C HIS A 212 15.92 13.92 4.07
N LEU A 213 16.68 13.26 4.95
CA LEU A 213 16.61 13.54 6.39
C LEU A 213 17.00 14.99 6.69
N LYS A 214 16.37 15.58 7.72
CA LYS A 214 16.54 16.99 8.12
C LYS A 214 17.96 17.31 8.59
N TYR A 215 18.57 16.36 9.30
CA TYR A 215 19.88 16.50 9.92
C TYR A 215 20.73 15.25 9.68
N SER A 216 22.01 15.34 10.05
CA SER A 216 22.87 14.16 10.13
C SER A 216 22.20 13.08 10.98
N PRO A 217 22.18 11.81 10.52
CA PRO A 217 21.57 10.73 11.29
C PRO A 217 22.18 10.59 12.68
N PRO A 218 21.38 10.28 13.73
CA PRO A 218 21.90 9.96 15.06
C PRO A 218 22.56 8.58 15.15
N VAL A 219 22.48 7.78 14.08
CA VAL A 219 23.12 6.46 13.94
C VAL A 219 24.33 6.52 13.01
N SER A 220 25.20 5.52 13.08
CA SER A 220 26.41 5.39 12.28
C SER A 220 26.51 4.02 11.60
N SER A 221 27.26 3.95 10.49
CA SER A 221 27.57 2.67 9.83
C SER A 221 28.13 1.66 10.83
N GLY A 222 27.64 0.42 10.76
CA GLY A 222 27.98 -0.67 11.66
C GLY A 222 27.12 -0.76 12.92
N ASN A 223 26.30 0.25 13.26
CA ASN A 223 25.35 0.15 14.36
C ASN A 223 24.32 -0.96 14.08
N THR A 224 23.90 -1.66 15.12
CA THR A 224 22.71 -2.53 15.06
C THR A 224 21.53 -1.72 15.58
N VAL A 225 20.42 -1.77 14.85
CA VAL A 225 19.16 -1.12 15.22
C VAL A 225 18.05 -2.16 15.30
N GLN A 226 17.08 -1.90 16.15
CA GLN A 226 15.81 -2.62 16.22
C GLN A 226 14.75 -1.86 15.42
N GLN A 227 13.69 -2.57 15.05
CA GLN A 227 12.49 -1.93 14.53
C GLN A 227 12.00 -0.87 15.53
N GLY A 228 11.66 0.32 15.04
CA GLY A 228 11.20 1.44 15.86
C GLY A 228 12.30 2.30 16.48
N ASP A 229 13.58 1.92 16.36
CA ASP A 229 14.68 2.80 16.77
C ASP A 229 14.66 4.09 15.93
N LEU A 230 14.89 5.23 16.58
CA LEU A 230 15.03 6.52 15.91
C LEU A 230 16.30 6.54 15.05
N ILE A 231 16.14 6.79 13.75
CA ILE A 231 17.26 6.84 12.79
C ILE A 231 17.39 8.18 12.07
N GLY A 232 16.48 9.11 12.30
CA GLY A 232 16.53 10.44 11.72
C GLY A 232 15.24 11.21 11.91
N TYR A 233 15.15 12.34 11.22
CA TYR A 233 13.96 13.19 11.18
C TYR A 233 13.67 13.58 9.73
N MET A 234 12.39 13.62 9.36
CA MET A 234 11.95 13.97 8.00
C MET A 234 12.39 15.39 7.64
N GLY A 235 12.87 15.57 6.41
CA GLY A 235 13.39 16.85 5.96
C GLY A 235 13.29 17.02 4.45
N ASP A 236 14.09 17.94 3.95
CA ASP A 236 14.11 18.39 2.56
C ASP A 236 15.57 18.60 2.09
N THR A 237 16.46 17.66 2.43
CA THR A 237 17.87 17.75 2.03
C THR A 237 18.16 16.95 0.76
N GLY A 238 19.15 17.38 -0.02
CA GLY A 238 19.51 16.73 -1.29
C GLY A 238 18.64 17.19 -2.45
N LEU A 239 18.32 16.28 -3.37
CA LEU A 239 17.38 16.54 -4.46
C LEU A 239 15.96 16.22 -3.98
N SER A 240 15.28 17.24 -3.47
CA SER A 240 13.95 17.15 -2.88
C SER A 240 13.21 18.47 -3.14
N ASP A 241 11.89 18.39 -3.36
CA ASP A 241 11.03 19.55 -3.69
C ASP A 241 10.16 20.00 -2.49
N GLY A 242 10.42 19.46 -1.30
CA GLY A 242 9.70 19.75 -0.06
C GLY A 242 9.85 18.65 0.99
N VAL A 243 9.38 18.91 2.23
CA VAL A 243 9.57 17.97 3.35
C VAL A 243 8.85 16.65 3.10
N HIS A 244 9.61 15.57 2.93
CA HIS A 244 9.07 14.22 2.76
C HIS A 244 10.10 13.16 3.16
N LEU A 245 9.64 11.91 3.26
CA LEU A 245 10.49 10.75 3.36
C LEU A 245 10.37 9.93 2.08
N HIS A 246 11.46 9.86 1.31
CA HIS A 246 11.65 8.82 0.31
C HIS A 246 12.12 7.53 1.01
N PHE A 247 11.22 6.55 1.07
CA PHE A 247 11.47 5.24 1.67
C PHE A 247 11.58 4.17 0.58
N GLY A 248 12.75 3.55 0.46
CA GLY A 248 13.01 2.52 -0.56
C GLY A 248 13.26 1.16 0.05
N ILE A 249 12.71 0.10 -0.56
CA ILE A 249 13.05 -1.29 -0.25
C ILE A 249 13.82 -1.89 -1.42
N ARG A 250 14.95 -2.54 -1.13
CA ARG A 250 15.81 -3.18 -2.12
C ARG A 250 16.14 -4.61 -1.71
N TYR A 251 16.43 -5.45 -2.69
CA TYR A 251 16.96 -6.78 -2.50
C TYR A 251 18.22 -6.91 -3.36
N GLN A 252 19.35 -7.26 -2.75
CA GLN A 252 20.65 -7.29 -3.40
C GLN A 252 20.98 -5.96 -4.11
N ASP A 253 20.83 -4.87 -3.36
CA ASP A 253 20.97 -3.46 -3.77
C ASP A 253 20.17 -3.02 -5.01
N SER A 254 19.12 -3.75 -5.39
CA SER A 254 18.22 -3.35 -6.47
C SER A 254 16.77 -3.35 -5.98
N GLY A 255 16.03 -2.30 -6.35
CA GLY A 255 14.61 -2.15 -6.12
C GLY A 255 13.78 -2.38 -7.38
N SER A 256 14.28 -3.10 -8.39
CA SER A 256 13.59 -3.37 -9.66
C SER A 256 12.27 -4.11 -9.50
N SER A 257 11.24 -3.70 -10.27
CA SER A 257 9.93 -4.36 -10.35
C SER A 257 10.00 -5.85 -10.72
N SER A 258 11.07 -6.27 -11.41
CA SER A 258 11.31 -7.66 -11.77
C SER A 258 11.72 -8.56 -10.59
N ILE A 259 11.99 -7.99 -9.40
CA ILE A 259 12.44 -8.74 -8.23
C ILE A 259 11.24 -9.30 -7.46
N SER A 260 11.04 -10.60 -7.59
CA SER A 260 9.88 -11.30 -7.00
C SER A 260 9.84 -11.21 -5.46
N GLN A 261 10.99 -11.14 -4.80
CA GLN A 261 11.13 -11.03 -3.35
C GLN A 261 10.50 -9.72 -2.83
N LEU A 262 10.77 -8.62 -3.51
CA LEU A 262 10.24 -7.31 -3.11
C LEU A 262 8.72 -7.23 -3.32
N SER A 263 8.19 -7.90 -4.34
CA SER A 263 6.74 -7.99 -4.57
C SER A 263 5.95 -8.70 -3.46
N LYS A 264 6.65 -9.34 -2.51
CA LYS A 264 6.15 -10.07 -1.33
C LYS A 264 6.61 -9.44 -0.01
N THR A 265 7.14 -8.22 -0.04
CA THR A 265 7.51 -7.51 1.18
C THR A 265 6.30 -6.80 1.75
N LEU A 266 6.08 -6.96 3.05
CA LEU A 266 4.99 -6.30 3.78
C LEU A 266 5.55 -5.11 4.56
N VAL A 267 4.80 -4.00 4.56
CA VAL A 267 4.99 -2.82 5.41
C VAL A 267 3.67 -2.55 6.12
N ASP A 268 3.63 -2.73 7.43
CA ASP A 268 2.40 -2.71 8.26
C ASP A 268 1.31 -3.67 7.73
N GLY A 269 1.72 -4.88 7.34
CA GLY A 269 0.81 -5.90 6.83
C GLY A 269 0.26 -5.63 5.43
N ILE A 270 0.70 -4.55 4.76
CA ILE A 270 0.32 -4.21 3.38
C ILE A 270 1.50 -4.51 2.46
N LEU A 271 1.26 -5.14 1.32
CA LEU A 271 2.29 -5.32 0.30
C LEU A 271 2.84 -3.95 -0.13
N ILE A 272 4.16 -3.80 -0.20
CA ILE A 272 4.77 -2.51 -0.59
C ILE A 272 4.20 -1.99 -1.92
N LYS A 273 4.00 -2.86 -2.91
CA LYS A 273 3.36 -2.54 -4.20
C LYS A 273 1.88 -2.11 -4.14
N SER A 274 1.26 -2.16 -2.96
CA SER A 274 -0.14 -1.78 -2.74
C SER A 274 -0.28 -0.43 -2.02
N TYR A 275 0.84 0.19 -1.66
CA TYR A 275 0.87 1.63 -1.40
C TYR A 275 0.53 2.34 -2.69
N GLN A 276 -0.43 3.25 -2.60
CA GLN A 276 -1.02 3.94 -3.73
C GLN A 276 -1.41 5.33 -3.29
N THR A 277 -1.40 6.24 -4.23
CA THR A 277 -1.97 7.57 -4.06
C THR A 277 -3.48 7.54 -4.30
N LYS A 278 -4.17 8.61 -3.91
CA LYS A 278 -5.57 8.89 -4.30
C LYS A 278 -5.77 10.38 -4.19
N CYS A 279 -6.43 10.96 -5.18
CA CYS A 279 -6.73 12.38 -5.18
C CYS A 279 -8.21 12.61 -4.86
N SER A 280 -8.51 13.73 -4.20
CA SER A 280 -9.84 14.32 -4.30
C SER A 280 -10.03 14.84 -5.71
N GLU A 281 -11.24 14.78 -6.22
CA GLU A 281 -11.60 15.25 -7.55
C GLU A 281 -12.63 16.38 -7.42
N ASP A 282 -12.61 17.34 -8.34
CA ASP A 282 -13.69 18.33 -8.48
C ASP A 282 -14.92 17.73 -9.19
N GLU A 283 -15.92 18.58 -9.49
CA GLU A 283 -17.16 18.13 -10.15
C GLU A 283 -16.92 17.52 -11.55
N ASP A 284 -15.81 17.87 -12.19
CA ASP A 284 -15.42 17.39 -13.52
C ASP A 284 -14.47 16.17 -13.47
N GLY A 285 -14.17 15.67 -12.27
CA GLY A 285 -13.26 14.53 -12.08
C GLY A 285 -11.78 14.91 -12.12
N VAL A 286 -11.43 16.19 -12.06
CA VAL A 286 -10.03 16.65 -12.12
C VAL A 286 -9.39 16.51 -10.74
N PRO A 287 -8.23 15.83 -10.63
CA PRO A 287 -7.48 15.70 -9.38
C PRO A 287 -7.12 17.06 -8.76
N GLN A 288 -7.34 17.22 -7.45
CA GLN A 288 -7.12 18.47 -6.72
C GLN A 288 -6.09 18.34 -5.59
N ASN A 289 -6.16 17.27 -4.78
CA ASN A 289 -5.28 17.07 -3.63
C ASN A 289 -5.12 15.58 -3.32
N TRP A 290 -3.93 15.16 -2.89
CA TRP A 290 -3.72 13.82 -2.33
C TRP A 290 -4.49 13.65 -1.01
N VAL A 291 -5.21 12.54 -0.90
CA VAL A 291 -6.10 12.23 0.23
C VAL A 291 -5.96 10.79 0.73
N ARG A 292 -4.95 10.05 0.27
CA ARG A 292 -4.73 8.66 0.71
C ARG A 292 -3.70 8.58 1.82
N TYR A 293 -4.19 8.24 2.99
CA TYR A 293 -3.35 8.03 4.16
C TYR A 293 -3.29 6.56 4.57
N TYR A 294 -2.16 6.17 5.14
CA TYR A 294 -1.90 4.83 5.67
C TYR A 294 -1.54 4.92 7.14
N ARG A 295 -2.08 4.01 7.95
CA ARG A 295 -1.78 3.94 9.38
C ARG A 295 -0.39 3.33 9.58
N SER A 296 0.44 3.99 10.38
CA SER A 296 1.65 3.37 10.91
C SER A 296 1.34 2.55 12.16
N SER A 297 1.92 1.35 12.28
CA SER A 297 2.00 0.63 13.56
C SER A 297 3.34 0.76 14.29
N ASN A 298 4.30 1.50 13.74
CA ASN A 298 5.66 1.57 14.25
C ASN A 298 5.77 2.42 15.52
N THR A 299 6.00 1.76 16.65
CA THR A 299 6.18 2.43 17.94
C THR A 299 7.65 2.70 18.20
N ALA A 300 7.99 3.94 18.55
CA ALA A 300 9.35 4.29 18.95
C ALA A 300 9.75 3.53 20.23
N TYR A 301 10.97 2.98 20.25
CA TYR A 301 11.56 2.28 21.40
C TYR A 301 12.74 3.06 22.00
#